data_AF-A0AAV4VFE4-F1
#
_entry.id   AF-A0AAV4VFE4-F1
#
_cell.length_a   1.000
_cell.length_b   1.000
_cell.length_c   1.000
_cell.angle_alpha   90.00
_cell.angle_beta   90.00
_cell.angle_gamma   90.00
#
_symmetry.space_group_name_H-M   'P 1'
#
loop_
_entity.id
_entity.type
_entity.pdbx_description
1 polymer ?
#
loop_
_entity_poly.entity_id
_entity_poly.type
_entity_poly.pdbx_seq_one_letter_code
_entity_poly.pdbx_strand_id
1 'polypeptide(L)'
;MTKSSSVDCELKAAATETIYTRYPKNNLIHLYTDGSKMLDSVGVRVYSEIFALYAAFGPFRTNFDGELEAIKVATEKISFRTVQFQLKDMVIFQNPCQSSKSRHNVAESNIDSCRRTLQKNS
;
A
#
# COMPACT_ATOMS: atom_id res chain seq x y z
N MET A 1 24.32 -15.44 18.31
CA MET A 1 23.33 -14.35 18.35
C MET A 1 21.96 -14.94 18.07
N THR A 2 21.17 -15.22 19.11
CA THR A 2 19.78 -15.66 18.99
C THR A 2 18.89 -14.42 18.96
N LYS A 3 18.26 -14.15 17.81
CA LYS A 3 17.24 -13.10 17.70
C LYS A 3 16.06 -13.51 18.61
N SER A 4 15.77 -12.75 19.66
CA SER A 4 14.71 -13.08 20.64
C SER A 4 13.34 -13.00 19.96
N SER A 5 12.80 -14.15 19.59
CA SER A 5 11.57 -14.29 18.78
C SER A 5 10.30 -13.79 19.47
N SER A 6 10.30 -13.66 20.80
CA SER A 6 9.15 -13.21 21.59
C SER A 6 8.81 -11.73 21.35
N VAL A 7 9.82 -10.86 21.34
CA VAL A 7 9.66 -9.41 21.13
C VAL A 7 9.13 -9.10 19.73
N ASP A 8 9.58 -9.85 18.71
CA ASP A 8 9.11 -9.69 17.33
C ASP A 8 7.62 -10.05 17.17
N CYS A 9 7.12 -11.03 17.93
CA CYS A 9 5.72 -11.46 17.86
C CYS A 9 4.78 -10.42 18.50
N GLU A 10 5.15 -9.91 19.68
CA GLU A 10 4.38 -8.89 20.39
C GLU A 10 4.31 -7.58 19.60
N LEU A 11 5.43 -7.14 19.01
CA LEU A 11 5.46 -5.96 18.16
C LEU A 11 4.61 -6.14 16.90
N LYS A 12 4.64 -7.32 16.28
CA LYS A 12 3.79 -7.63 15.12
C LYS A 12 2.31 -7.63 15.50
N ALA A 13 1.95 -8.18 16.65
CA ALA A 13 0.58 -8.19 17.15
C ALA A 13 0.08 -6.76 17.41
N ALA A 14 0.86 -5.95 18.14
CA ALA A 14 0.53 -4.55 18.44
C ALA A 14 0.41 -3.70 17.16
N ALA A 15 1.30 -3.88 16.19
CA ALA A 15 1.23 -3.19 14.90
C ALA A 15 -0.04 -3.58 14.12
N THR A 16 -0.37 -4.88 14.10
CA THR A 16 -1.56 -5.40 13.43
C THR A 16 -2.85 -4.88 14.08
N GLU A 17 -2.90 -4.88 15.42
CA GLU A 17 -4.01 -4.33 16.19
C GLU A 17 -4.18 -2.82 15.93
N THR A 18 -3.08 -2.07 15.90
CA THR A 18 -3.09 -0.65 15.59
C THR A 18 -3.65 -0.38 14.19
N ILE A 19 -3.24 -1.19 13.20
CA ILE A 19 -3.75 -1.09 11.83
C ILE A 19 -5.26 -1.32 11.82
N TYR A 20 -5.76 -2.39 12.44
CA TYR A 20 -7.18 -2.73 12.42
C TYR A 20 -8.05 -1.79 13.26
N THR A 21 -7.49 -1.18 14.30
CA THR A 21 -8.18 -0.16 15.10
C THR A 21 -8.32 1.16 14.33
N ARG A 22 -7.26 1.59 13.63
CA ARG A 22 -7.27 2.86 12.89
C ARG A 22 -7.93 2.75 11.52
N TYR A 23 -7.77 1.60 10.87
CA TYR A 23 -8.31 1.30 9.55
C TYR A 23 -9.08 -0.02 9.67
N PRO A 24 -10.38 0.04 10.01
CA PRO A 24 -11.14 -1.17 10.25
C PRO A 24 -11.66 -1.76 8.93
N LYS A 25 -11.43 -3.06 8.73
CA LYS A 25 -11.79 -3.80 7.50
C LYS A 25 -13.29 -3.82 7.18
N ASN A 26 -14.13 -3.63 8.20
CA ASN A 26 -15.57 -3.54 7.99
C ASN A 26 -15.95 -2.32 7.14
N ASN A 27 -15.14 -1.26 7.15
CA ASN A 27 -15.43 0.00 6.48
C ASN A 27 -14.45 0.33 5.35
N LEU A 28 -13.28 -0.31 5.33
CA LEU A 28 -12.23 0.00 4.38
C LEU A 28 -11.76 -1.24 3.65
N ILE A 29 -11.54 -1.11 2.34
CA ILE A 29 -10.81 -2.12 1.58
C ILE A 29 -9.33 -1.98 1.90
N HIS A 30 -8.74 -3.04 2.43
CA HIS A 30 -7.30 -3.11 2.68
C HIS A 30 -6.60 -3.63 1.43
N LEU A 31 -5.71 -2.80 0.89
CA LEU A 31 -4.77 -3.17 -0.14
C LEU A 31 -3.37 -3.26 0.44
N TYR A 32 -2.67 -4.33 0.13
CA TYR A 32 -1.27 -4.53 0.47
C TYR A 32 -0.50 -4.62 -0.84
N THR A 33 0.40 -3.67 -1.08
CA THR A 33 1.20 -3.61 -2.31
C THR A 33 2.67 -3.81 -1.99
N ASP A 34 3.38 -4.50 -2.88
CA ASP A 34 4.82 -4.73 -2.78
C ASP A 34 5.43 -4.74 -4.18
N GLY A 35 6.46 -3.92 -4.37
CA GLY A 35 7.29 -3.88 -5.56
C GLY A 35 8.66 -4.47 -5.25
N SER A 36 9.15 -5.37 -6.10
CA SER A 36 10.45 -6.01 -5.93
C SER A 36 11.25 -6.03 -7.22
N LYS A 37 12.54 -5.71 -7.15
CA LYS A 37 13.46 -5.79 -8.28
C LYS A 37 13.84 -7.25 -8.49
N MET A 38 13.66 -7.74 -9.71
CA MET A 38 14.01 -9.11 -10.11
C MET A 38 14.93 -9.04 -11.33
N LEU A 39 16.24 -9.19 -11.13
CA LEU A 39 17.29 -9.01 -12.15
C LEU A 39 16.99 -7.79 -13.05
N ASP A 40 16.47 -8.03 -14.27
CA ASP A 40 16.21 -6.99 -15.25
C ASP A 40 14.80 -6.41 -15.13
N SER A 41 13.85 -7.15 -14.54
CA SER A 41 12.44 -6.79 -14.39
C SER A 41 12.10 -6.29 -12.99
N VAL A 42 10.84 -5.91 -12.78
CA VAL A 42 10.28 -5.67 -11.44
C VAL A 42 9.05 -6.55 -11.23
N GLY A 43 9.04 -7.31 -10.14
CA GLY A 43 7.88 -8.01 -9.65
C GLY A 43 6.94 -7.06 -8.92
N VAL A 44 5.66 -7.15 -9.24
CA VAL A 44 4.57 -6.41 -8.61
C VAL A 44 3.66 -7.41 -7.93
N ARG A 45 3.33 -7.13 -6.68
CA ARG A 45 2.36 -7.90 -5.90
C ARG A 45 1.32 -6.97 -5.30
N VAL A 46 0.07 -7.36 -5.46
CA VAL A 46 -1.09 -6.74 -4.82
C VAL A 46 -1.88 -7.82 -4.11
N TYR A 47 -2.21 -7.58 -2.85
CA TYR A 47 -3.07 -8.46 -2.07
C TYR A 47 -4.20 -7.66 -1.43
N SER A 48 -5.40 -8.21 -1.52
CA SER A 48 -6.59 -7.77 -0.81
C SER A 48 -7.44 -9.00 -0.51
N GLU A 49 -8.38 -8.90 0.42
CA GLU A 49 -9.33 -10.00 0.68
C GLU A 49 -10.21 -10.30 -0.55
N ILE A 50 -10.35 -9.35 -1.47
CA ILE A 50 -11.19 -9.45 -2.66
C ILE A 50 -10.43 -10.03 -3.86
N PHE A 51 -9.11 -9.84 -3.93
CA PHE A 51 -8.27 -10.35 -5.02
C PHE A 51 -6.80 -10.35 -4.65
N ALA A 52 -6.03 -11.20 -5.34
CA ALA A 52 -4.58 -11.16 -5.34
C ALA A 52 -4.05 -11.08 -6.79
N LEU A 53 -2.95 -10.36 -6.99
CA LEU A 53 -2.29 -10.22 -8.27
C LEU A 53 -0.78 -10.27 -8.10
N TYR A 54 -0.13 -10.98 -9.01
CA TYR A 54 1.32 -11.08 -9.12
C TYR A 54 1.66 -10.93 -10.59
N ALA A 55 2.55 -9.99 -10.92
CA ALA A 55 2.95 -9.73 -12.29
C ALA A 55 4.42 -9.30 -12.35
N ALA A 56 5.10 -9.63 -13.45
CA ALA A 56 6.39 -9.06 -13.77
C ALA A 56 6.18 -7.90 -14.75
N PHE A 57 6.77 -6.76 -14.45
CA PHE A 57 6.80 -5.59 -15.32
C PHE A 57 8.19 -5.44 -15.92
N GLY A 58 8.21 -4.99 -17.18
CA GLY A 58 9.32 -5.11 -18.13
C GLY A 58 10.71 -4.65 -17.66
N PRO A 59 11.72 -4.81 -18.52
CA PRO A 59 13.10 -4.64 -18.14
C PRO A 59 13.43 -3.17 -17.78
N PHE A 60 14.56 -2.99 -17.07
CA PHE A 60 15.15 -1.68 -16.72
C PHE A 60 14.35 -0.82 -15.72
N ARG A 61 13.50 -1.43 -14.91
CA ARG A 61 12.73 -0.75 -13.86
C ARG A 61 13.39 -0.85 -12.49
N THR A 62 13.22 0.16 -11.65
CA THR A 62 13.72 0.20 -10.26
C THR A 62 12.74 -0.44 -9.27
N ASN A 63 13.18 -0.76 -8.05
CA ASN A 63 12.27 -1.16 -6.96
C ASN A 63 11.09 -0.18 -6.79
N PHE A 64 11.39 1.13 -6.91
CA PHE A 64 10.40 2.18 -6.77
C PHE A 64 9.36 2.16 -7.91
N ASP A 65 9.79 1.89 -9.14
CA ASP A 65 8.86 1.71 -10.27
C ASP A 65 7.94 0.52 -10.05
N GLY A 66 8.45 -0.56 -9.44
CA GLY A 66 7.65 -1.71 -9.01
C GLY A 66 6.58 -1.31 -7.98
N GLU A 67 6.92 -0.48 -6.99
CA GLU A 67 5.97 0.02 -6.00
C GLU A 67 4.88 0.90 -6.62
N LEU A 68 5.26 1.79 -7.55
CA LEU A 68 4.29 2.64 -8.26
C LEU A 68 3.35 1.83 -9.13
N GLU A 69 3.87 0.85 -9.88
CA GLU A 69 3.02 -0.04 -10.68
C GLU A 69 2.13 -0.91 -9.79
N ALA A 70 2.60 -1.34 -8.61
CA ALA A 70 1.77 -2.07 -7.66
C ALA A 70 0.57 -1.23 -7.18
N ILE A 71 0.80 0.04 -6.84
CA ILE A 71 -0.29 0.98 -6.50
C ILE A 71 -1.25 1.13 -7.68
N LYS A 72 -0.72 1.42 -8.87
CA LYS A 72 -1.53 1.66 -10.07
C LYS A 72 -2.40 0.47 -10.43
N VAL A 73 -1.83 -0.73 -10.46
CA VAL A 73 -2.58 -1.97 -10.74
C VAL A 73 -3.64 -2.22 -9.67
N ALA A 74 -3.33 -1.94 -8.40
CA ALA A 74 -4.29 -2.13 -7.32
C ALA A 74 -5.48 -1.16 -7.43
N THR A 75 -5.23 0.11 -7.73
CA THR A 75 -6.29 1.12 -7.88
C THR A 75 -7.13 0.85 -9.12
N GLU A 76 -6.52 0.54 -10.27
CA GLU A 76 -7.26 0.17 -11.49
C GLU A 76 -8.17 -1.04 -11.26
N LYS A 77 -7.65 -2.08 -10.58
CA LYS A 77 -8.41 -3.30 -10.32
C LYS A 77 -9.56 -3.06 -9.34
N ILE A 78 -9.39 -2.16 -8.38
CA ILE A 78 -10.47 -1.76 -7.48
C ILE A 78 -11.46 -0.85 -8.18
N SER A 79 -11.04 0.17 -8.92
CA SER A 79 -11.96 1.06 -9.66
C SER A 79 -12.89 0.27 -10.58
N PHE A 80 -12.37 -0.73 -11.29
CA PHE A 80 -13.19 -1.63 -12.12
C PHE A 80 -14.24 -2.41 -11.31
N ARG A 81 -13.92 -2.79 -10.06
CA ARG A 81 -14.82 -3.52 -9.15
C ARG A 81 -15.76 -2.59 -8.38
N THR A 82 -15.36 -1.36 -8.06
CA THR A 82 -16.19 -0.38 -7.35
C THR A 82 -17.40 0.02 -8.18
N VAL A 83 -17.25 0.13 -9.50
CA VAL A 83 -18.35 0.33 -10.45
C VAL A 83 -19.40 -0.79 -10.35
N GLN A 84 -19.00 -2.01 -9.96
CA GLN A 84 -19.88 -3.17 -9.85
C GLN A 84 -20.52 -3.34 -8.45
N PHE A 85 -19.91 -2.79 -7.39
CA PHE A 85 -20.24 -3.18 -6.01
C PHE A 85 -20.45 -2.02 -5.01
N GLN A 86 -20.58 -0.75 -5.44
CA GLN A 86 -20.78 0.42 -4.55
C GLN A 86 -19.83 0.40 -3.33
N LEU A 87 -18.55 0.14 -3.59
CA LEU A 87 -17.61 -0.19 -2.52
C LEU A 87 -17.18 1.03 -1.70
N LYS A 88 -16.81 0.72 -0.45
CA LYS A 88 -16.37 1.64 0.59
C LYS A 88 -14.98 2.22 0.29
N ASP A 89 -14.58 3.23 1.07
CA ASP A 89 -13.24 3.83 1.04
C ASP A 89 -12.13 2.76 1.13
N MET A 90 -10.91 3.12 0.70
CA MET A 90 -9.79 2.18 0.56
C MET A 90 -8.53 2.72 1.25
N VAL A 91 -7.74 1.82 1.80
CA VAL A 91 -6.43 2.11 2.39
C VAL A 91 -5.35 1.24 1.75
N ILE A 92 -4.22 1.85 1.38
CA ILE A 92 -3.06 1.17 0.79
C ILE A 92 -1.95 1.08 1.84
N PHE A 93 -1.49 -0.15 2.10
CA PHE A 93 -0.32 -0.44 2.92
C PHE A 93 0.86 -0.82 2.01
N GLN A 94 1.96 -0.09 2.18
CA GLN A 94 3.24 -0.37 1.50
C GLN A 94 4.29 -0.74 2.55
N ASN A 95 5.22 -1.62 2.19
CA ASN A 95 6.38 -1.87 3.04
C ASN A 95 7.39 -0.71 2.94
N PRO A 96 7.98 -0.23 4.05
CA PRO A 96 8.96 0.83 4.01
C PRO A 96 10.32 0.28 3.58
N CYS A 97 10.50 0.07 2.27
CA CYS A 97 11.82 -0.12 1.69
C CYS A 97 11.94 0.79 0.47
N GLN A 98 12.71 1.88 0.62
CA GLN A 98 13.10 2.87 -0.41
C GLN A 98 12.06 3.91 -0.89
N SER A 99 10.74 3.68 -0.81
CA SER A 99 9.73 4.63 -1.32
C SER A 99 9.53 5.92 -0.49
N SER A 100 10.02 5.95 0.76
CA SER A 100 9.93 7.13 1.62
C SER A 100 11.00 8.20 1.34
N LYS A 101 12.08 7.85 0.64
CA LYS A 101 13.17 8.80 0.31
C LYS A 101 12.85 9.68 -0.91
N SER A 102 12.01 9.20 -1.83
CA SER A 102 11.60 9.95 -3.04
C SER A 102 10.41 10.90 -2.81
N ARG A 103 9.70 10.78 -1.66
CA ARG A 103 8.58 11.70 -1.33
C ARG A 103 9.02 13.15 -1.21
N HIS A 104 10.28 13.45 -0.90
CA HIS A 104 10.73 14.84 -0.84
C HIS A 104 10.82 15.53 -2.21
N ASN A 105 10.93 14.79 -3.32
CA ASN A 105 11.09 15.41 -4.66
C ASN A 105 9.83 15.31 -5.54
N VAL A 106 8.85 14.46 -5.20
CA VAL A 106 7.62 14.28 -5.98
C VAL A 106 6.38 14.81 -5.25
N ALA A 107 6.44 15.01 -3.94
CA ALA A 107 5.29 15.49 -3.17
C ALA A 107 4.94 16.96 -3.39
N GLU A 108 5.78 17.77 -4.06
CA GLU A 108 5.50 19.19 -4.25
C GLU A 108 4.70 19.54 -5.52
N SER A 109 4.42 18.60 -6.44
CA SER A 109 3.65 18.98 -7.65
C SER A 109 2.23 18.45 -7.74
N ASN A 110 1.85 17.33 -7.10
CA ASN A 110 0.53 16.72 -7.39
C ASN A 110 -0.18 15.95 -6.26
N ILE A 111 0.28 16.00 -4.99
CA ILE A 111 -0.44 15.37 -3.85
C ILE A 111 -0.73 16.39 -2.73
N ASP A 112 -1.16 17.59 -3.11
CA ASP A 112 -1.65 18.58 -2.14
C ASP A 112 -3.18 18.65 -2.04
N SER A 113 -3.92 17.83 -2.80
CA SER A 113 -5.38 17.86 -2.74
C SER A 113 -6.01 17.09 -1.56
N CYS A 114 -5.25 16.28 -0.82
CA CYS A 114 -5.83 15.41 0.22
C CYS A 114 -5.41 15.75 1.66
N ARG A 115 -4.85 16.95 1.93
CA ARG A 115 -4.41 17.31 3.27
C ARG A 115 -5.00 18.65 3.78
N ARG A 116 -5.92 18.51 4.77
CA ARG A 116 -6.71 19.51 5.55
C ARG A 116 -8.09 19.79 4.92
N THR A 117 -9.22 19.66 5.62
CA THR A 117 -9.52 20.15 6.98
C THR A 117 -10.71 19.41 7.60
N LEU A 118 -10.53 18.75 8.75
CA LEU A 118 -11.60 18.59 9.75
C LEU A 118 -11.32 19.61 10.86
N GLN A 119 -11.89 20.80 10.72
CA GLN A 119 -12.12 21.69 11.85
C GLN A 119 -13.63 21.87 11.99
N LYS A 120 -14.05 21.75 13.25
CA LYS A 120 -15.41 21.69 13.76
C LYS A 120 -16.18 22.96 13.44
N ASN A 121 -17.42 22.80 12.98
CA ASN A 121 -18.45 23.81 13.15
C ASN A 121 -19.20 23.52 14.47
N SER A 122 -19.12 24.45 15.41
CA SER A 122 -20.16 24.74 16.41
C SER A 122 -20.45 26.22 16.31
#